data_AF-E5CZU8-F1
#
_entry.id   AF-E5CZU8-F1
#
_cell.length_a   1.000
_cell.length_b   1.000
_cell.length_c   1.000
_cell.angle_alpha   90.00
_cell.angle_beta   90.00
_cell.angle_gamma   90.00
#
_symmetry.space_group_name_H-M   'P 1'
#
loop_
_entity.id
_entity.type
_entity.pdbx_description
1 polymer ?
#
loop_
_entity_poly.entity_id
_entity_poly.type
_entity_poly.pdbx_seq_one_letter_code
_entity_poly.pdbx_strand_id
1 'polypeptide(L)'
;ICGICPVSHLLCAAKTGDKILAVQVPPAGEKLRRLMNLGQITQSHALSFFHLSSPDFLLGWDSDPAQRNVFGLIAADPDLARAGIRLRQFGQTIIELLGAKKIHAAWSVPGGVRSPLSEEGRQWICDRLPESKETLYVALNLFKNLLDKFQTEVAEFGKFPSLYLGLVGKNQEWEHYGGHLRFTDSDGNIVADNLSEDNYQDFIGESVEKWSYLKFPYYKPYGYPQGIYRVGPLARLNVCNYIGTPEADR
;
A
#
# COMPACT_ATOMS: atom_id res chain seq x y z
N ILE A 1 -1.48 15.11 7.36
CA ILE A 1 -0.10 14.65 7.07
C ILE A 1 0.12 14.55 5.57
N CYS A 2 -0.56 13.65 4.85
CA CYS A 2 -0.40 13.48 3.40
C CYS A 2 -1.76 13.43 2.67
N GLY A 3 -1.82 13.95 1.44
CA GLY A 3 -3.01 13.95 0.58
C GLY A 3 -3.29 12.63 -0.15
N ILE A 4 -2.30 11.74 -0.27
CA ILE A 4 -2.43 10.43 -0.94
C ILE A 4 -2.76 9.31 0.05
N CYS A 5 -2.14 9.34 1.23
CA CYS A 5 -2.35 8.34 2.29
C CYS A 5 -3.21 8.81 3.51
N PRO A 6 -4.25 9.67 3.38
CA PRO A 6 -4.96 10.20 4.54
C PRO A 6 -5.76 9.15 5.32
N VAL A 7 -6.35 8.15 4.64
CA VAL A 7 -7.06 7.04 5.32
C VAL A 7 -6.11 6.21 6.20
N SER A 8 -4.86 5.98 5.81
CA SER A 8 -3.89 5.21 6.62
C SER A 8 -3.59 5.95 7.91
N HIS A 9 -3.42 7.27 7.85
CA HIS A 9 -3.25 8.11 9.04
C HIS A 9 -4.51 8.14 9.91
N LEU A 10 -5.69 8.26 9.30
CA LEU A 10 -6.97 8.21 10.01
C LEU A 10 -7.15 6.90 10.76
N LEU A 11 -6.94 5.77 10.09
CA LEU A 11 -7.10 4.45 10.68
C LEU A 11 -6.05 4.19 11.77
N CYS A 12 -4.80 4.60 11.54
CA CYS A 12 -3.76 4.57 12.57
C CYS A 12 -4.19 5.36 13.82
N ALA A 13 -4.61 6.61 13.65
CA ALA A 13 -5.04 7.46 14.76
C ALA A 13 -6.30 6.91 15.46
N ALA A 14 -7.27 6.38 14.71
CA ALA A 14 -8.47 5.77 15.27
C ALA A 14 -8.14 4.51 16.08
N LYS A 15 -7.25 3.64 15.58
CA LYS A 15 -6.74 2.47 16.31
C LYS A 15 -6.01 2.87 17.59
N THR A 16 -5.19 3.92 17.55
CA THR A 16 -4.55 4.46 18.76
C THR A 16 -5.60 4.96 19.75
N GLY A 17 -6.63 5.66 19.27
CA GLY A 17 -7.75 6.11 20.10
C GLY A 17 -8.56 4.96 20.71
N ASP A 18 -8.75 3.85 19.97
CA ASP A 18 -9.38 2.64 20.51
C ASP A 18 -8.59 2.11 21.71
N LYS A 19 -7.25 2.04 21.61
CA LYS A 19 -6.36 1.60 22.70
C LYS A 19 -6.40 2.56 23.89
N ILE A 20 -6.31 3.88 23.65
CA ILE A 20 -6.32 4.91 24.71
C ILE A 20 -7.63 4.86 25.52
N LEU A 21 -8.76 4.68 24.84
CA LEU A 21 -10.07 4.60 25.49
C LEU A 21 -10.43 3.19 25.96
N ALA A 22 -9.56 2.20 25.75
CA ALA A 22 -9.78 0.79 26.05
C ALA A 22 -11.12 0.25 25.49
N VAL A 23 -11.47 0.65 24.26
CA VAL A 23 -12.70 0.23 23.59
C VAL A 23 -12.42 -0.81 22.52
N GLN A 24 -13.24 -1.87 22.49
CA GLN A 24 -13.17 -2.88 21.44
C GLN A 24 -14.05 -2.47 20.26
N VAL A 25 -13.45 -2.41 19.06
CA VAL A 25 -14.18 -2.16 17.83
C VAL A 25 -15.10 -3.36 17.52
N PRO A 26 -16.40 -3.15 17.23
CA PRO A 26 -17.29 -4.24 16.86
C PRO A 26 -16.86 -4.85 15.50
N PRO A 27 -17.14 -6.15 15.26
CA PRO A 27 -16.69 -6.84 14.03
C PRO A 27 -17.09 -6.14 12.72
N ALA A 28 -18.28 -5.53 12.67
CA ALA A 28 -18.72 -4.77 11.51
C ALA A 28 -17.86 -3.51 11.29
N GLY A 29 -17.55 -2.78 12.37
CA GLY A 29 -16.68 -1.60 12.31
C GLY A 29 -15.28 -1.94 11.84
N GLU A 30 -14.71 -3.06 12.28
CA GLU A 30 -13.40 -3.53 11.81
C GLU A 30 -13.43 -3.84 10.31
N LYS A 31 -14.41 -4.62 9.85
CA LYS A 31 -14.55 -4.97 8.42
C LYS A 31 -14.67 -3.72 7.54
N LEU A 32 -15.43 -2.73 8.00
CA LEU A 32 -15.62 -1.46 7.30
C LEU A 32 -14.33 -0.63 7.25
N ARG A 33 -13.54 -0.59 8.33
CA ARG A 33 -12.21 0.03 8.33
C ARG A 33 -11.22 -0.69 7.41
N ARG A 34 -11.22 -2.03 7.39
CA ARG A 34 -10.44 -2.84 6.46
C ARG A 34 -10.80 -2.54 5.01
N LEU A 35 -12.10 -2.48 4.70
CA LEU A 35 -12.60 -2.12 3.36
C LEU A 35 -12.13 -0.71 2.94
N MET A 36 -12.21 0.28 3.84
CA MET A 36 -11.70 1.63 3.57
C MET A 36 -10.20 1.61 3.25
N ASN A 37 -9.42 0.83 4.01
CA ASN A 37 -7.98 0.69 3.78
C ASN A 37 -7.67 0.01 2.43
N LEU A 38 -8.44 -1.00 2.03
CA LEU A 38 -8.32 -1.63 0.71
C LEU A 38 -8.65 -0.64 -0.40
N GLY A 39 -9.72 0.16 -0.27
CA GLY A 39 -10.01 1.25 -1.21
C GLY A 39 -8.85 2.23 -1.33
N GLN A 40 -8.18 2.54 -0.21
CA GLN A 40 -6.99 3.37 -0.23
C GLN A 40 -5.78 2.74 -0.90
N ILE A 41 -5.49 1.46 -0.63
CA ILE A 41 -4.40 0.73 -1.28
C ILE A 41 -4.62 0.72 -2.79
N THR A 42 -5.84 0.38 -3.24
CA THR A 42 -6.22 0.37 -4.66
C THR A 42 -6.00 1.73 -5.32
N GLN A 43 -6.54 2.82 -4.78
CA GLN A 43 -6.36 4.13 -5.41
C GLN A 43 -4.91 4.64 -5.36
N SER A 44 -4.17 4.29 -4.30
CA SER A 44 -2.78 4.74 -4.12
C SER A 44 -1.85 4.02 -5.10
N HIS A 45 -2.01 2.71 -5.25
CA HIS A 45 -1.23 1.93 -6.22
C HIS A 45 -1.62 2.26 -7.66
N ALA A 46 -2.91 2.48 -7.94
CA ALA A 46 -3.36 2.97 -9.25
C ALA A 46 -2.76 4.36 -9.58
N LEU A 47 -2.74 5.29 -8.62
CA LEU A 47 -2.07 6.58 -8.79
C LEU A 47 -0.58 6.39 -9.09
N SER A 48 0.14 5.65 -8.24
CA SER A 48 1.58 5.46 -8.35
C SER A 48 1.97 4.81 -9.68
N PHE A 49 1.26 3.77 -10.09
CA PHE A 49 1.57 3.07 -11.33
C PHE A 49 1.17 3.90 -12.55
N PHE A 50 -0.12 4.19 -12.72
CA PHE A 50 -0.61 4.80 -13.96
C PHE A 50 -0.23 6.26 -14.13
N HIS A 51 -0.16 7.06 -13.07
CA HIS A 51 0.09 8.50 -13.22
C HIS A 51 1.57 8.86 -13.05
N LEU A 52 2.32 8.09 -12.26
CA LEU A 52 3.70 8.45 -11.89
C LEU A 52 4.73 7.56 -12.56
N SER A 53 4.59 6.23 -12.53
CA SER A 53 5.64 5.31 -12.98
C SER A 53 5.50 4.91 -14.45
N SER A 54 4.27 4.72 -14.92
CA SER A 54 4.01 4.21 -16.27
C SER A 54 4.43 5.16 -17.40
N PRO A 55 4.44 6.51 -17.25
CA PRO A 55 5.05 7.36 -18.27
C PRO A 55 6.52 7.00 -18.55
N ASP A 56 7.30 6.71 -17.51
CA ASP A 56 8.69 6.29 -17.69
C ASP A 56 8.75 4.92 -18.40
N PHE A 57 8.00 3.93 -17.92
CA PHE A 57 8.06 2.57 -18.47
C PHE A 57 7.52 2.42 -19.89
N LEU A 58 6.52 3.22 -20.27
CA LEU A 58 5.78 3.05 -21.52
C LEU A 58 6.18 4.03 -22.61
N LEU A 59 6.56 5.26 -22.24
CA LEU A 59 7.05 6.25 -23.20
C LEU A 59 8.58 6.18 -23.35
N GLY A 60 9.26 5.59 -22.37
CA GLY A 60 10.71 5.37 -22.37
C GLY A 60 11.47 6.40 -21.53
N TRP A 61 12.59 5.97 -20.96
CA TRP A 61 13.40 6.79 -20.05
C TRP A 61 14.19 7.90 -20.72
N ASP A 62 14.31 7.85 -22.05
CA ASP A 62 14.95 8.91 -22.84
C ASP A 62 13.91 9.75 -23.61
N SER A 63 12.61 9.56 -23.34
CA SER A 63 11.56 10.35 -23.96
C SER A 63 11.61 11.82 -23.52
N ASP A 64 11.14 12.71 -24.40
CA ASP A 64 11.08 14.15 -24.13
C ASP A 64 10.37 14.41 -22.79
N PRO A 65 11.01 15.09 -21.81
CA PRO A 65 10.41 15.42 -20.53
C PRO A 65 9.06 16.15 -20.64
N ALA A 66 8.83 16.91 -21.72
CA ALA A 66 7.54 17.56 -21.96
C ALA A 66 6.41 16.56 -22.23
N GLN A 67 6.73 15.36 -22.72
CA GLN A 67 5.80 14.27 -23.00
C GLN A 67 5.85 13.15 -21.96
N ARG A 68 6.93 12.99 -21.19
CA ARG A 68 7.09 11.93 -20.19
C ARG A 68 6.30 12.20 -18.91
N ASN A 69 4.99 12.21 -19.05
CA ASN A 69 4.02 12.47 -18.00
C ASN A 69 2.67 11.85 -18.36
N VAL A 70 1.69 11.97 -17.47
CA VAL A 70 0.35 11.40 -17.68
C VAL A 70 -0.35 11.90 -18.94
N PHE A 71 -0.08 13.13 -19.40
CA PHE A 71 -0.70 13.66 -20.62
C PHE A 71 -0.12 13.05 -21.89
N GLY A 72 1.20 12.81 -21.93
CA GLY A 72 1.80 12.05 -23.02
C GLY A 72 1.30 10.60 -23.04
N LEU A 73 1.09 10.00 -21.88
CA LEU A 73 0.47 8.67 -21.80
C LEU A 73 -0.97 8.69 -22.33
N ILE A 74 -1.77 9.71 -21.98
CA ILE A 74 -3.13 9.88 -22.53
C ILE A 74 -3.10 10.02 -24.05
N ALA A 75 -2.11 10.69 -24.62
CA ALA A 75 -1.98 10.84 -26.06
C ALA A 75 -1.55 9.54 -26.76
N ALA A 76 -0.66 8.77 -26.13
CA ALA A 76 -0.12 7.53 -26.68
C ALA A 76 -1.08 6.33 -26.54
N ASP A 77 -1.74 6.20 -25.39
CA ASP A 77 -2.70 5.13 -25.08
C ASP A 77 -3.85 5.68 -24.21
N PRO A 78 -4.87 6.29 -24.86
CA PRO A 78 -6.01 6.88 -24.16
C PRO A 78 -6.81 5.86 -23.34
N ASP A 79 -6.87 4.60 -23.79
CA ASP A 79 -7.67 3.56 -23.16
C ASP A 79 -7.00 3.06 -21.88
N LEU A 80 -5.69 2.81 -21.90
CA LEU A 80 -4.91 2.47 -20.71
C LEU A 80 -4.94 3.60 -19.67
N ALA A 81 -4.76 4.85 -20.11
CA ALA A 81 -4.83 6.00 -19.22
C ALA A 81 -6.22 6.13 -18.58
N ARG A 82 -7.29 5.95 -19.36
CA ARG A 82 -8.67 5.96 -18.85
C ARG A 82 -8.90 4.82 -17.85
N ALA A 83 -8.42 3.62 -18.13
CA ALA A 83 -8.53 2.48 -17.22
C ALA A 83 -7.85 2.79 -15.87
N GLY A 84 -6.62 3.31 -15.90
CA GLY A 84 -5.89 3.73 -14.70
C GLY A 84 -6.61 4.82 -13.88
N ILE A 85 -7.21 5.81 -14.55
CA ILE A 85 -8.03 6.85 -13.91
C ILE A 85 -9.26 6.23 -13.24
N ARG A 86 -9.95 5.30 -13.93
CA ARG A 86 -11.16 4.64 -13.41
C ARG A 86 -10.85 3.71 -12.23
N LEU A 87 -9.72 3.00 -12.24
CA LEU A 87 -9.29 2.20 -11.08
C LEU A 87 -8.97 3.08 -9.87
N ARG A 88 -8.32 4.23 -10.09
CA ARG A 88 -8.09 5.21 -9.02
C ARG A 88 -9.41 5.78 -8.50
N GLN A 89 -10.35 6.10 -9.40
CA GLN A 89 -11.69 6.57 -9.05
C GLN A 89 -12.43 5.53 -8.21
N PHE A 90 -12.36 4.24 -8.56
CA PHE A 90 -13.00 3.15 -7.82
C PHE A 90 -12.56 3.14 -6.35
N GLY A 91 -11.25 3.11 -6.08
CA GLY A 91 -10.75 3.14 -4.71
C GLY A 91 -11.12 4.42 -3.94
N GLN A 92 -11.09 5.58 -4.61
CA GLN A 92 -11.52 6.85 -4.02
C GLN A 92 -13.03 6.89 -3.72
N THR A 93 -13.86 6.30 -4.57
CA THR A 93 -15.31 6.24 -4.36
C THR A 93 -15.66 5.26 -3.25
N ILE A 94 -14.92 4.16 -3.04
CA ILE A 94 -15.07 3.34 -1.83
C ILE A 94 -14.85 4.19 -0.57
N ILE A 95 -13.79 5.01 -0.54
CA ILE A 95 -13.51 5.90 0.60
C ILE A 95 -14.63 6.92 0.80
N GLU A 96 -15.19 7.46 -0.28
CA GLU A 96 -16.31 8.41 -0.25
C GLU A 96 -17.62 7.78 0.22
N LEU A 97 -17.97 6.58 -0.28
CA LEU A 97 -19.17 5.85 0.13
C LEU A 97 -19.18 5.54 1.63
N LEU A 98 -18.01 5.28 2.21
CA LEU A 98 -17.86 5.08 3.63
C LEU A 98 -17.76 6.40 4.38
N GLY A 99 -16.91 7.32 3.91
CA GLY A 99 -16.44 8.47 4.67
C GLY A 99 -17.00 9.83 4.27
N ALA A 100 -17.99 9.88 3.37
CA ALA A 100 -18.62 11.04 2.76
C ALA A 100 -17.69 11.99 1.98
N LYS A 101 -16.38 11.77 2.02
CA LYS A 101 -15.36 12.55 1.29
C LYS A 101 -14.29 11.60 0.78
N LYS A 102 -13.77 11.90 -0.41
CA LYS A 102 -12.63 11.20 -1.02
C LYS A 102 -11.32 11.42 -0.25
N ILE A 103 -11.10 12.65 0.21
CA ILE A 103 -9.86 13.06 0.88
C ILE A 103 -10.19 13.60 2.27
N HIS A 104 -9.43 13.17 3.28
CA HIS A 104 -9.61 13.53 4.69
C HIS A 104 -11.02 13.20 5.24
N ALA A 105 -11.52 12.00 4.94
CA ALA A 105 -12.76 11.48 5.51
C ALA A 105 -12.66 11.38 7.04
N ALA A 106 -13.55 12.03 7.79
CA ALA A 106 -13.58 12.01 9.25
C ALA A 106 -14.52 10.92 9.80
N TRP A 107 -14.35 9.68 9.34
CA TRP A 107 -15.35 8.62 9.54
C TRP A 107 -14.98 7.51 10.52
N SER A 108 -13.71 7.10 10.54
CA SER A 108 -13.20 6.18 11.56
C SER A 108 -12.97 6.94 12.85
N VAL A 109 -13.54 6.45 13.95
CA VAL A 109 -13.49 7.08 15.28
C VAL A 109 -13.17 6.03 16.34
N PRO A 110 -12.65 6.41 17.52
CA PRO A 110 -12.49 5.48 18.62
C PRO A 110 -13.79 4.71 18.91
N GLY A 111 -13.72 3.38 18.99
CA GLY A 111 -14.85 2.48 19.16
C GLY A 111 -15.48 1.96 17.85
N GLY A 112 -15.06 2.46 16.67
CA GLY A 112 -15.48 1.91 15.39
C GLY A 112 -15.58 2.92 14.24
N VAL A 113 -16.77 3.07 13.67
CA VAL A 113 -17.06 3.92 12.51
C VAL A 113 -18.37 4.69 12.73
N ARG A 114 -18.48 5.90 12.17
CA ARG A 114 -19.65 6.79 12.39
C ARG A 114 -20.94 6.31 11.72
N SER A 115 -20.84 5.62 10.60
CA SER A 115 -21.98 5.20 9.79
C SER A 115 -21.70 3.86 9.11
N PRO A 116 -22.73 3.02 8.88
CA PRO A 116 -22.60 1.80 8.10
C PRO A 116 -22.39 2.12 6.61
N LEU A 117 -21.97 1.10 5.85
CA LEU A 117 -22.07 1.13 4.39
C LEU A 117 -23.54 0.89 3.99
N SER A 118 -24.11 1.74 3.13
CA SER A 118 -25.47 1.52 2.63
C SER A 118 -25.52 0.35 1.65
N GLU A 119 -26.71 -0.21 1.46
CA GLU A 119 -26.90 -1.33 0.52
C GLU A 119 -26.60 -0.90 -0.92
N GLU A 120 -26.98 0.32 -1.30
CA GLU A 120 -26.67 0.91 -2.60
C GLU A 120 -25.15 1.08 -2.78
N GLY A 121 -24.44 1.52 -1.74
CA GLY A 121 -22.98 1.62 -1.75
C GLY A 121 -22.31 0.26 -1.88
N ARG A 122 -22.82 -0.75 -1.18
CA ARG A 122 -22.36 -2.14 -1.30
C ARG A 122 -22.55 -2.66 -2.72
N GLN A 123 -23.75 -2.48 -3.29
CA GLN A 123 -24.07 -2.91 -4.65
C GLN A 123 -23.19 -2.18 -5.68
N TRP A 124 -23.00 -0.87 -5.51
CA TRP A 124 -22.11 -0.09 -6.38
C TRP A 124 -20.69 -0.68 -6.40
N ILE A 125 -20.14 -1.04 -5.24
CA ILE A 125 -18.80 -1.67 -5.17
C ILE A 125 -18.81 -2.99 -5.94
N CYS A 126 -19.78 -3.86 -5.67
CA CYS A 126 -19.90 -5.17 -6.33
C CYS A 126 -19.95 -5.04 -7.87
N ASP A 127 -20.77 -4.12 -8.38
CA ASP A 127 -20.96 -3.90 -9.82
C ASP A 127 -19.67 -3.43 -10.52
N ARG A 128 -18.75 -2.75 -9.82
CA ARG A 128 -17.52 -2.18 -10.39
C ARG A 128 -16.28 -3.05 -10.15
N LEU A 129 -16.41 -4.13 -9.36
CA LEU A 129 -15.32 -5.09 -9.17
C LEU A 129 -14.84 -5.74 -10.48
N PRO A 130 -15.71 -6.18 -11.42
CA PRO A 130 -15.26 -6.80 -12.66
C PRO A 130 -14.34 -5.90 -13.49
N GLU A 131 -14.76 -4.67 -13.75
CA GLU A 131 -13.98 -3.68 -14.50
C GLU A 131 -12.66 -3.32 -13.79
N SER A 132 -12.71 -3.17 -12.46
CA SER A 132 -11.52 -2.87 -11.67
C SER A 132 -10.51 -4.02 -11.73
N LYS A 133 -10.98 -5.27 -11.68
CA LYS A 133 -10.14 -6.46 -11.86
C LYS A 133 -9.55 -6.55 -13.25
N GLU A 134 -10.34 -6.30 -14.30
CA GLU A 134 -9.86 -6.27 -15.67
C GLU A 134 -8.71 -5.27 -15.85
N THR A 135 -8.88 -4.05 -15.31
CA THR A 135 -7.81 -3.03 -15.31
C THR A 135 -6.55 -3.49 -14.58
N LEU A 136 -6.70 -4.18 -13.43
CA LEU A 136 -5.56 -4.75 -12.70
C LEU A 136 -4.83 -5.81 -13.54
N TYR A 137 -5.56 -6.68 -14.25
CA TYR A 137 -4.96 -7.69 -15.12
C TYR A 137 -4.23 -7.08 -16.31
N VAL A 138 -4.79 -6.03 -16.94
CA VAL A 138 -4.10 -5.27 -17.99
C VAL A 138 -2.79 -4.71 -17.46
N ALA A 139 -2.80 -4.04 -16.29
CA ALA A 139 -1.60 -3.47 -15.68
C ALA A 139 -0.55 -4.53 -15.33
N LEU A 140 -0.97 -5.65 -14.77
CA LEU A 140 -0.08 -6.75 -14.39
C LEU A 140 0.57 -7.41 -15.62
N ASN A 141 -0.21 -7.67 -16.67
CA ASN A 141 0.31 -8.26 -17.91
C ASN A 141 1.27 -7.30 -18.62
N LEU A 142 0.93 -6.02 -18.67
CA LEU A 142 1.81 -4.96 -19.17
C LEU A 142 3.14 -4.97 -18.40
N PHE A 143 3.08 -4.94 -17.07
CA PHE A 143 4.27 -4.93 -16.23
C PHE A 143 5.14 -6.18 -16.43
N LYS A 144 4.53 -7.38 -16.48
CA LYS A 144 5.25 -8.64 -16.75
C LYS A 144 5.99 -8.59 -18.09
N ASN A 145 5.34 -8.10 -19.16
CA ASN A 145 5.97 -7.97 -20.47
C ASN A 145 7.09 -6.92 -20.50
N LEU A 146 7.04 -5.91 -19.62
CA LEU A 146 8.10 -4.91 -19.51
C LEU A 146 9.35 -5.46 -18.82
N LEU A 147 9.21 -6.41 -17.88
CA LEU A 147 10.36 -7.01 -17.18
C LEU A 147 11.34 -7.67 -18.15
N ASP A 148 10.84 -8.26 -19.24
CA ASP A 148 11.69 -8.85 -20.29
C ASP A 148 12.54 -7.82 -21.04
N LYS A 149 12.10 -6.55 -21.06
CA LYS A 149 12.79 -5.44 -21.72
C LYS A 149 13.77 -4.70 -20.80
N PHE A 150 13.55 -4.75 -19.49
CA PHE A 150 14.32 -4.02 -18.48
C PHE A 150 15.24 -4.95 -17.65
N GLN A 151 15.86 -5.94 -18.30
CA GLN A 151 16.66 -6.96 -17.61
C GLN A 151 17.83 -6.35 -16.82
N THR A 152 18.52 -5.37 -17.41
CA THR A 152 19.64 -4.68 -16.77
C THR A 152 19.18 -3.95 -15.51
N GLU A 153 18.05 -3.25 -15.60
CA GLU A 153 17.53 -2.43 -14.51
C GLU A 153 16.97 -3.30 -13.39
N VAL A 154 16.33 -4.42 -13.73
CA VAL A 154 15.95 -5.45 -12.75
C VAL A 154 17.19 -6.03 -12.06
N ALA A 155 18.30 -6.21 -12.77
CA ALA A 155 19.53 -6.78 -12.21
C ALA A 155 20.31 -5.80 -11.32
N GLU A 156 20.24 -4.50 -11.58
CA GLU A 156 21.12 -3.50 -10.97
C GLU A 156 20.40 -2.48 -10.07
N PHE A 157 19.18 -2.05 -10.41
CA PHE A 157 18.55 -0.90 -9.72
C PHE A 157 18.17 -1.25 -8.28
N GLY A 158 18.80 -0.54 -7.35
CA GLY A 158 18.50 -0.67 -5.92
C GLY A 158 18.82 -2.07 -5.35
N LYS A 159 19.72 -2.82 -6.00
CA LYS A 159 20.15 -4.14 -5.53
C LYS A 159 21.19 -4.02 -4.43
N PHE A 160 20.75 -4.21 -3.20
CA PHE A 160 21.62 -4.38 -2.04
C PHE A 160 20.89 -5.21 -0.97
N PRO A 161 21.62 -5.99 -0.15
CA PRO A 161 21.02 -6.72 0.95
C PRO A 161 20.46 -5.75 2.00
N SER A 162 19.28 -6.04 2.49
CA SER A 162 18.63 -5.29 3.57
C SER A 162 17.71 -6.23 4.32
N LEU A 163 17.24 -5.78 5.49
CA LEU A 163 16.06 -6.36 6.10
C LEU A 163 14.78 -5.90 5.38
N TYR A 164 13.67 -6.58 5.63
CA TYR A 164 12.32 -6.18 5.22
C TYR A 164 11.40 -6.21 6.43
N LEU A 165 10.51 -5.21 6.54
CA LEU A 165 9.52 -5.12 7.61
C LEU A 165 8.11 -5.08 7.03
N GLY A 166 7.22 -5.90 7.58
CA GLY A 166 5.82 -5.94 7.19
C GLY A 166 4.91 -6.37 8.33
N LEU A 167 3.60 -6.16 8.13
CA LEU A 167 2.55 -6.78 8.96
C LEU A 167 2.25 -8.18 8.43
N VAL A 168 2.01 -9.10 9.35
CA VAL A 168 1.68 -10.50 9.07
C VAL A 168 0.46 -10.90 9.89
N GLY A 169 -0.46 -11.61 9.25
CA GLY A 169 -1.65 -12.16 9.87
C GLY A 169 -1.34 -13.38 10.75
N LYS A 170 -2.33 -13.83 11.51
CA LYS A 170 -2.18 -14.96 12.45
C LYS A 170 -1.79 -16.29 11.77
N ASN A 171 -2.11 -16.44 10.49
CA ASN A 171 -1.83 -17.63 9.69
C ASN A 171 -0.66 -17.39 8.72
N GLN A 172 0.17 -16.38 8.96
CA GLN A 172 1.29 -16.00 8.09
C GLN A 172 0.88 -15.35 6.75
N GLU A 173 -0.38 -14.95 6.62
CA GLU A 173 -0.89 -14.24 5.45
C GLU A 173 -0.48 -12.76 5.44
N TRP A 174 -0.53 -12.15 4.25
CA TRP A 174 -0.42 -10.70 4.11
C TRP A 174 -1.49 -9.99 4.93
N GLU A 175 -1.08 -8.96 5.68
CA GLU A 175 -1.98 -8.18 6.52
C GLU A 175 -1.71 -6.68 6.35
N HIS A 176 -2.77 -5.88 6.49
CA HIS A 176 -2.76 -4.45 6.20
C HIS A 176 -3.50 -3.60 7.24
N TYR A 177 -4.18 -4.20 8.21
CA TYR A 177 -4.96 -3.51 9.22
C TYR A 177 -4.57 -3.91 10.66
N GLY A 178 -4.47 -5.19 10.96
CA GLY A 178 -4.15 -5.67 12.31
C GLY A 178 -3.56 -7.07 12.32
N GLY A 179 -2.40 -7.24 12.95
CA GLY A 179 -1.58 -8.44 12.94
C GLY A 179 -0.36 -8.20 13.82
N HIS A 180 0.76 -8.86 13.52
CA HIS A 180 2.05 -8.59 14.17
C HIS A 180 3.08 -8.11 13.15
N LEU A 181 4.14 -7.47 13.63
CA LEU A 181 5.27 -7.05 12.82
C LEU A 181 6.29 -8.19 12.71
N ARG A 182 6.87 -8.34 11.52
CA ARG A 182 7.94 -9.31 11.23
C ARG A 182 9.06 -8.65 10.43
N PHE A 183 10.29 -8.98 10.80
CA PHE A 183 11.49 -8.73 10.01
C PHE A 183 11.95 -10.00 9.28
N THR A 184 12.28 -9.88 8.00
CA THR A 184 13.04 -10.90 7.25
C THR A 184 14.34 -10.32 6.69
N ASP A 185 15.34 -11.15 6.44
CA ASP A 185 16.56 -10.76 5.74
C ASP A 185 16.42 -10.89 4.20
N SER A 186 17.52 -10.64 3.47
CA SER A 186 17.55 -10.74 2.01
C SER A 186 17.41 -12.16 1.48
N ASP A 187 17.67 -13.16 2.30
CA ASP A 187 17.58 -14.58 1.96
C ASP A 187 16.20 -15.17 2.32
N GLY A 188 15.32 -14.36 2.92
CA GLY A 188 13.97 -14.74 3.33
C GLY A 188 13.91 -15.39 4.72
N ASN A 189 15.00 -15.38 5.49
CA ASN A 189 14.97 -15.90 6.85
C ASN A 189 14.26 -14.91 7.77
N ILE A 190 13.46 -15.44 8.70
CA ILE A 190 12.81 -14.63 9.73
C ILE A 190 13.88 -14.19 10.74
N VAL A 191 14.07 -12.88 10.86
CA VAL A 191 15.02 -12.25 11.78
C VAL A 191 14.37 -11.94 13.12
N ALA A 192 13.13 -11.47 13.09
CA ALA A 192 12.32 -11.22 14.27
C ALA A 192 10.84 -11.34 13.92
N ASP A 193 10.05 -11.87 14.85
CA ASP A 193 8.66 -12.22 14.59
C ASP A 193 7.76 -11.96 15.79
N ASN A 194 6.44 -11.95 15.54
CA ASN A 194 5.42 -11.69 16.56
C ASN A 194 5.68 -10.41 17.36
N LEU A 195 6.26 -9.39 16.70
CA LEU A 195 6.55 -8.11 17.33
C LEU A 195 5.25 -7.28 17.41
N SER A 196 5.00 -6.67 18.56
CA SER A 196 3.84 -5.81 18.75
C SER A 196 4.14 -4.38 18.27
N GLU A 197 3.16 -3.72 17.66
CA GLU A 197 3.29 -2.29 17.39
C GLU A 197 3.33 -1.43 18.67
N ASP A 198 2.84 -1.95 19.80
CA ASP A 198 2.77 -1.19 21.07
C ASP A 198 4.15 -0.94 21.69
N ASN A 199 5.12 -1.78 21.37
CA ASN A 199 6.49 -1.65 21.82
C ASN A 199 7.47 -1.45 20.65
N TYR A 200 7.01 -0.85 19.55
CA TYR A 200 7.83 -0.61 18.36
C TYR A 200 9.15 0.12 18.66
N GLN A 201 9.13 1.01 19.65
CA GLN A 201 10.28 1.76 20.12
C GLN A 201 11.39 0.87 20.69
N ASP A 202 11.13 -0.37 21.06
CA ASP A 202 12.15 -1.28 21.60
C ASP A 202 13.04 -1.84 20.49
N PHE A 203 12.52 -1.91 19.25
CA PHE A 203 13.21 -2.53 18.12
C PHE A 203 13.39 -1.62 16.90
N ILE A 204 12.71 -0.48 16.81
CA ILE A 204 12.92 0.53 15.75
C ILE A 204 13.70 1.71 16.32
N GLY A 205 14.84 2.01 15.72
CA GLY A 205 15.65 3.21 15.96
C GLY A 205 15.57 4.15 14.78
N GLU A 206 15.79 5.44 15.01
CA GLU A 206 15.85 6.45 13.94
C GLU A 206 17.16 7.22 14.04
N SER A 207 18.01 7.11 13.01
CA SER A 207 19.21 7.94 12.89
C SER A 207 18.90 9.25 12.16
N VAL A 208 19.70 10.30 12.38
CA VAL A 208 19.55 11.61 11.74
C VAL A 208 20.86 11.97 11.05
N GLU A 209 20.75 12.41 9.81
CA GLU A 209 21.88 12.91 9.03
C GLU A 209 21.78 14.42 8.83
N LYS A 210 22.92 15.11 8.84
CA LYS A 210 22.95 16.59 8.78
C LYS A 210 22.40 17.17 7.46
N TRP A 211 22.35 16.36 6.41
CA TRP A 211 22.00 16.77 5.05
C TRP A 211 20.55 16.45 4.67
N SER A 212 19.75 15.86 5.57
CA SER A 212 18.37 15.47 5.29
C SER A 212 17.45 15.67 6.50
N TYR A 213 16.25 16.22 6.27
CA TYR A 213 15.19 16.19 7.28
C TYR A 213 14.54 14.82 7.44
N LEU A 214 14.63 13.96 6.42
CA LEU A 214 14.17 12.58 6.50
C LEU A 214 15.16 11.78 7.35
N LYS A 215 14.66 11.15 8.41
CA LYS A 215 15.42 10.25 9.28
C LYS A 215 15.74 8.93 8.56
N PHE A 216 16.61 8.14 9.17
CA PHE A 216 17.06 6.83 8.68
C PHE A 216 16.69 5.76 9.71
N PRO A 217 15.50 5.15 9.60
CA PRO A 217 15.08 4.09 10.49
C PRO A 217 15.92 2.82 10.32
N TYR A 218 16.14 2.10 11.42
CA TYR A 218 16.89 0.85 11.45
C TYR A 218 16.39 -0.09 12.56
N TYR A 219 16.64 -1.38 12.39
CA TYR A 219 16.39 -2.41 13.39
C TYR A 219 17.44 -2.31 14.51
N LYS A 220 17.01 -1.91 15.70
CA LYS A 220 17.90 -1.58 16.83
C LYS A 220 18.92 -2.66 17.18
N PRO A 221 18.55 -3.95 17.25
CA PRO A 221 19.52 -4.99 17.60
C PRO A 221 20.72 -5.09 16.64
N TYR A 222 20.57 -4.65 15.39
CA TYR A 222 21.66 -4.65 14.42
C TYR A 222 22.35 -3.28 14.31
N GLY A 223 21.77 -2.22 14.87
CA GLY A 223 22.34 -0.87 14.85
C GLY A 223 22.25 -0.18 13.49
N TYR A 224 22.75 1.05 13.39
CA TYR A 224 22.85 1.80 12.13
C TYR A 224 24.30 1.79 11.64
N PRO A 225 24.59 1.44 10.37
CA PRO A 225 23.64 1.17 9.28
C PRO A 225 23.24 -0.31 9.08
N GLN A 226 23.77 -1.26 9.85
CA GLN A 226 23.58 -2.70 9.56
C GLN A 226 22.12 -3.19 9.68
N GLY A 227 21.30 -2.50 10.46
CA GLY A 227 19.87 -2.78 10.63
C GLY A 227 18.96 -2.07 9.64
N ILE A 228 19.47 -1.51 8.53
CA ILE A 228 18.61 -0.87 7.52
C ILE A 228 17.61 -1.90 6.98
N TYR A 229 16.34 -1.47 6.90
CA TYR A 229 15.25 -2.28 6.39
C TYR A 229 14.41 -1.53 5.35
N ARG A 230 13.75 -2.27 4.49
CA ARG A 230 12.76 -1.75 3.54
C ARG A 230 11.34 -2.07 3.99
N VAL A 231 10.43 -1.15 3.67
CA VAL A 231 8.97 -1.32 3.79
C VAL A 231 8.32 -1.09 2.43
N GLY A 232 7.03 -1.37 2.29
CA GLY A 232 6.28 -1.14 1.06
C GLY A 232 5.88 -2.43 0.34
N PRO A 233 5.53 -2.38 -0.96
CA PRO A 233 4.94 -3.51 -1.68
C PRO A 233 5.80 -4.78 -1.65
N LEU A 234 7.05 -4.71 -2.15
CA LEU A 234 7.93 -5.87 -2.21
C LEU A 234 8.30 -6.40 -0.82
N ALA A 235 8.59 -5.50 0.13
CA ALA A 235 8.88 -5.90 1.51
C ALA A 235 7.73 -6.72 2.14
N ARG A 236 6.48 -6.33 1.87
CA ARG A 236 5.32 -7.08 2.36
C ARG A 236 5.21 -8.47 1.72
N LEU A 237 5.51 -8.60 0.43
CA LEU A 237 5.56 -9.91 -0.25
C LEU A 237 6.67 -10.81 0.29
N ASN A 238 7.83 -10.24 0.63
CA ASN A 238 8.96 -11.00 1.19
C ASN A 238 8.75 -11.44 2.65
N VAL A 239 7.80 -10.83 3.36
CA VAL A 239 7.59 -11.04 4.79
C VAL A 239 6.42 -11.99 5.08
N CYS A 240 5.36 -11.96 4.27
CA CYS A 240 4.24 -12.91 4.38
C CYS A 240 4.54 -14.21 3.62
N ASN A 241 3.87 -15.30 4.01
CA ASN A 241 3.98 -16.58 3.32
C ASN A 241 3.06 -16.66 2.08
N TYR A 242 1.94 -15.95 2.11
CA TYR A 242 0.96 -15.89 1.02
C TYR A 242 0.06 -14.64 1.21
N ILE A 243 -0.63 -14.18 0.16
CA ILE A 243 -1.53 -13.02 0.22
C ILE A 243 -2.88 -13.38 0.85
N GLY A 244 -3.41 -14.58 0.57
CA GLY A 244 -4.68 -15.05 1.12
C GLY A 244 -5.89 -14.76 0.22
N THR A 245 -5.65 -14.41 -1.05
CA THR A 245 -6.71 -14.35 -2.07
C THR A 245 -6.32 -15.24 -3.25
N PRO A 246 -7.21 -16.14 -3.73
CA PRO A 246 -6.84 -17.15 -4.73
C PRO A 246 -6.31 -16.62 -6.06
N GLU A 247 -6.58 -15.37 -6.42
CA GLU A 247 -6.06 -14.73 -7.65
C GLU A 247 -4.65 -14.14 -7.45
N ALA A 248 -4.33 -13.64 -6.24
CA ALA A 248 -3.03 -13.03 -5.94
C ALA A 248 -1.96 -14.06 -5.54
N ASP A 249 -2.37 -15.26 -5.10
CA ASP A 249 -1.47 -16.36 -4.73
C ASP A 249 -1.04 -17.22 -5.94
N ARG A 250 -1.29 -16.75 -7.17
CA ARG A 250 -0.96 -17.44 -8.43
C ARG A 250 0.28 -16.89 -9.11
#